data_AF-A0A847TVA0-F1
#
_entry.id   AF-A0A847TVA0-F1
#
_cell.length_a   1.000
_cell.length_b   1.000
_cell.length_c   1.000
_cell.angle_alpha   90.00
_cell.angle_beta   90.00
_cell.angle_gamma   90.00
#
_symmetry.space_group_name_H-M   'P 1'
#
loop_
_entity.id
_entity.type
_entity.pdbx_description
1 polymer ?
#
loop_
_entity_poly.entity_id
_entity_poly.type
_entity_poly.pdbx_seq_one_letter_code
_entity_poly.pdbx_strand_id
1 'polypeptide(L)'
;MSQSIIDKAFADNIVTTARTATGDSLRSVTYFTRANFEQLYLREDLEQDADLNDFVGHEWQGYKQTENAYQESELGEYLFTVRAFENGYLLRVTAERSGVLITTDGLSMSSYEEIAEAIGRMLDEQNEE
;
A
#
# COMPACT_ATOMS: atom_id res chain seq x y z
N MET A 1 2.59 -13.28 -21.08
CA MET A 1 3.64 -13.09 -20.07
C MET A 1 3.63 -11.61 -19.73
N SER A 2 2.82 -11.17 -18.76
CA SER A 2 2.91 -9.79 -18.29
C SER A 2 4.29 -9.64 -17.63
N GLN A 3 5.04 -8.63 -18.06
CA GLN A 3 6.28 -8.27 -17.40
C GLN A 3 5.91 -7.76 -16.00
N SER A 4 6.44 -8.38 -14.95
CA SER A 4 6.27 -7.90 -13.58
C SER A 4 6.88 -6.50 -13.47
N ILE A 5 6.21 -5.61 -12.75
CA ILE A 5 6.63 -4.20 -12.59
C ILE A 5 7.50 -3.99 -11.36
N ILE A 6 7.80 -5.06 -10.63
CA ILE A 6 8.52 -5.09 -9.37
C ILE A 6 9.51 -6.25 -9.37
N ASP A 7 10.67 -6.09 -8.75
CA ASP A 7 11.58 -7.22 -8.54
C ASP A 7 10.96 -8.24 -7.57
N LYS A 8 11.17 -9.53 -7.85
CA LYS A 8 10.57 -10.60 -7.05
C LYS A 8 11.02 -10.56 -5.59
N ALA A 9 12.30 -10.32 -5.32
CA ALA A 9 12.81 -10.26 -3.95
C ALA A 9 12.20 -9.08 -3.20
N PHE A 10 12.05 -7.94 -3.86
CA PHE A 10 11.38 -6.77 -3.27
C PHE A 10 9.89 -7.05 -2.99
N ALA A 11 9.18 -7.68 -3.92
CA ALA A 11 7.80 -8.11 -3.74
C ALA A 11 7.62 -9.07 -2.56
N ASP A 12 8.48 -10.10 -2.47
CA ASP A 12 8.47 -11.09 -1.38
C ASP A 12 8.74 -10.41 -0.02
N ASN A 13 9.63 -9.42 0.03
CA ASN A 13 9.90 -8.63 1.23
C ASN A 13 8.68 -7.81 1.66
N ILE A 14 8.01 -7.11 0.74
CA ILE A 14 6.80 -6.32 1.05
C ILE A 14 5.72 -7.22 1.66
N VAL A 15 5.46 -8.38 1.04
CA VAL A 15 4.45 -9.33 1.52
C VAL A 15 4.83 -9.89 2.89
N THR A 16 6.11 -10.20 3.10
CA THR A 16 6.61 -10.71 4.40
C THR A 16 6.45 -9.66 5.50
N THR A 17 6.81 -8.41 5.23
CA THR A 17 6.65 -7.29 6.18
C THR A 17 5.18 -7.08 6.53
N ALA A 18 4.30 -7.02 5.52
CA ALA A 18 2.86 -6.90 5.75
C ALA A 18 2.35 -8.05 6.61
N ARG A 19 2.62 -9.31 6.24
CA ARG A 19 2.19 -10.50 7.00
C ARG A 19 2.69 -10.52 8.44
N THR A 20 3.93 -10.09 8.68
CA THR A 20 4.51 -10.09 10.03
C THR A 20 3.74 -9.19 10.97
N ALA A 21 3.28 -8.03 10.48
CA ALA A 21 2.57 -7.05 11.29
C ALA A 21 1.06 -7.28 11.34
N THR A 22 0.45 -7.82 10.28
CA THR A 22 -1.01 -8.02 10.21
C THR A 22 -1.46 -9.42 10.64
N GLY A 23 -0.59 -10.42 10.58
CA GLY A 23 -0.95 -11.83 10.76
C GLY A 23 -2.08 -12.27 9.82
N ASP A 24 -3.03 -13.03 10.36
CA ASP A 24 -4.17 -13.61 9.62
C ASP A 24 -5.17 -12.55 9.13
N SER A 25 -5.11 -11.32 9.67
CA SER A 25 -5.95 -10.21 9.24
C SER A 25 -5.57 -9.67 7.86
N LEU A 26 -4.45 -10.11 7.26
CA LEU A 26 -4.03 -9.67 5.93
C LEU A 26 -4.97 -10.20 4.85
N ARG A 27 -5.56 -9.31 4.05
CA ARG A 27 -6.44 -9.68 2.94
C ARG A 27 -5.74 -9.59 1.60
N SER A 28 -5.09 -8.48 1.31
CA SER A 28 -4.35 -8.30 0.07
C SER A 28 -3.20 -7.33 0.20
N VAL A 29 -2.21 -7.47 -0.68
CA VAL A 29 -1.09 -6.53 -0.87
C VAL A 29 -0.98 -6.23 -2.35
N THR A 30 -1.04 -4.95 -2.70
CA THR A 30 -0.92 -4.49 -4.10
C THR A 30 0.16 -3.42 -4.19
N TYR A 31 1.17 -3.67 -5.00
CA TYR A 31 2.18 -2.67 -5.36
C TYR A 31 1.71 -1.85 -6.55
N PHE A 32 1.99 -0.56 -6.56
CA PHE A 32 1.65 0.30 -7.67
C PHE A 32 2.74 1.33 -7.97
N THR A 33 2.73 1.77 -9.22
CA THR A 33 3.51 2.87 -9.76
C THR A 33 2.56 3.88 -10.41
N ARG A 34 3.12 4.95 -10.99
CA ARG A 34 2.35 5.94 -11.76
C ARG A 34 1.50 5.36 -12.90
N ALA A 35 1.89 4.22 -13.47
CA ALA A 35 1.32 3.71 -14.71
C ALA A 35 0.74 2.30 -14.60
N ASN A 36 1.18 1.52 -13.63
CA ASN A 36 0.82 0.11 -13.50
C ASN A 36 0.75 -0.30 -12.04
N PHE A 37 0.11 -1.43 -11.78
CA PHE A 37 0.06 -2.05 -10.46
C PHE A 37 0.13 -3.58 -10.58
N GLU A 38 0.48 -4.24 -9.49
CA GLU A 38 0.63 -5.69 -9.40
C GLU A 38 0.17 -6.17 -8.02
N GLN A 39 -0.76 -7.13 -8.00
CA GLN A 39 -1.19 -7.77 -6.77
C GLN A 39 -0.15 -8.80 -6.35
N LEU A 40 0.51 -8.55 -5.21
CA LEU A 40 1.59 -9.39 -4.68
C LEU A 40 1.07 -10.51 -3.79
N TYR A 41 -0.08 -10.27 -3.14
CA TYR A 41 -0.73 -11.22 -2.25
C TYR A 41 -2.23 -11.03 -2.26
N LEU A 42 -2.95 -12.15 -2.19
CA LEU A 42 -4.38 -12.23 -1.94
C LEU A 42 -4.63 -13.43 -1.04
N ARG A 43 -5.43 -13.25 0.01
CA ARG A 43 -5.84 -14.33 0.90
C ARG A 43 -6.73 -15.32 0.14
N GLU A 44 -6.56 -16.61 0.41
CA GLU A 44 -7.14 -17.70 -0.40
C GLU A 44 -8.68 -17.74 -0.41
N ASP A 45 -9.34 -17.13 0.58
CA ASP A 45 -10.79 -17.02 0.70
C ASP A 45 -11.38 -15.83 -0.08
N LEU A 46 -10.53 -14.99 -0.69
CA LEU A 46 -10.95 -13.80 -1.43
C LEU A 46 -10.80 -14.02 -2.93
N GLU A 47 -11.78 -13.53 -3.69
CA GLU A 47 -11.66 -13.44 -5.13
C GLU A 47 -10.81 -12.24 -5.52
N GLN A 48 -10.06 -12.36 -6.62
CA GLN A 48 -9.23 -11.27 -7.12
C GLN A 48 -10.15 -10.11 -7.50
N ASP A 49 -10.17 -9.09 -6.64
CA ASP A 49 -11.14 -8.01 -6.70
C ASP A 49 -11.03 -7.26 -8.03
N ALA A 50 -12.09 -7.33 -8.85
CA ALA A 50 -12.16 -6.64 -10.13
C ALA A 50 -12.06 -5.11 -9.96
N ASP A 51 -12.43 -4.61 -8.77
CA ASP A 51 -12.45 -3.20 -8.42
C ASP A 51 -11.06 -2.62 -8.09
N LEU A 52 -10.03 -3.45 -7.86
CA LEU A 52 -8.67 -2.96 -7.57
C LEU A 52 -8.06 -2.18 -8.74
N ASN A 53 -8.41 -2.54 -9.99
CA ASN A 53 -7.95 -1.83 -11.19
C ASN A 53 -8.41 -0.37 -11.20
N ASP A 54 -9.71 -0.14 -11.02
CA ASP A 54 -10.30 1.20 -11.02
C ASP A 54 -9.88 1.95 -9.74
N PHE A 55 -9.80 1.25 -8.61
CA PHE A 55 -9.39 1.83 -7.34
C PHE A 55 -7.95 2.38 -7.38
N VAL A 56 -6.96 1.58 -7.82
CA VAL A 56 -5.55 1.99 -7.82
C VAL A 56 -5.33 3.21 -8.74
N GLY A 57 -5.95 3.22 -9.92
CA GLY A 57 -5.85 4.35 -10.86
C GLY A 57 -6.42 5.66 -10.30
N HIS A 58 -7.59 5.60 -9.66
CA HIS A 58 -8.22 6.76 -9.03
C HIS A 58 -7.45 7.24 -7.79
N GLU A 59 -6.93 6.31 -6.98
CA GLU A 59 -6.21 6.63 -5.74
C GLU A 59 -4.88 7.34 -5.99
N TRP A 60 -4.12 6.95 -7.02
CA TRP A 60 -2.84 7.57 -7.36
C TRP A 60 -3.00 9.07 -7.67
N GLN A 61 -4.00 9.43 -8.48
CA GLN A 61 -4.27 10.84 -8.82
C GLN A 61 -4.76 11.64 -7.61
N GLY A 62 -5.57 11.03 -6.75
CA GLY A 62 -6.02 11.64 -5.50
C GLY A 62 -4.88 11.87 -4.51
N TYR A 63 -3.89 10.97 -4.46
CA TYR A 63 -2.74 11.08 -3.58
C TYR A 63 -1.88 12.31 -3.87
N LYS A 64 -1.44 12.50 -5.13
CA LYS A 64 -0.60 13.67 -5.46
C LYS A 64 -1.27 14.99 -5.10
N GLN A 65 -2.60 15.08 -5.25
CA GLN A 65 -3.34 16.28 -4.85
C GLN A 65 -3.37 16.44 -3.32
N THR A 66 -3.51 15.33 -2.60
CA THR A 66 -3.50 15.28 -1.13
C THR A 66 -2.14 15.68 -0.58
N GLU A 67 -1.06 15.03 -1.01
CA GLU A 67 0.31 15.33 -0.55
C GLU A 67 0.67 16.80 -0.81
N ASN A 68 0.45 17.30 -2.03
CA ASN A 68 0.70 18.71 -2.35
C ASN A 68 -0.15 19.68 -1.49
N ALA A 69 -1.39 19.31 -1.14
CA ALA A 69 -2.24 20.14 -0.29
C ALA A 69 -1.76 20.22 1.17
N TYR A 70 -0.99 19.24 1.64
CA TYR A 70 -0.51 19.15 3.02
C TYR A 70 0.99 19.50 3.18
N GLN A 71 1.71 19.87 2.11
CA GLN A 71 3.15 20.21 2.16
C GLN A 71 3.50 21.32 3.16
N GLU A 72 2.59 22.26 3.43
CA GLU A 72 2.76 23.34 4.41
C GLU A 72 1.86 23.18 5.64
N SER A 73 1.44 21.95 5.93
CA SER A 73 0.56 21.69 7.07
C SER A 73 1.30 21.80 8.40
N GLU A 74 0.66 22.42 9.39
CA GLU A 74 1.08 22.37 10.81
C GLU A 74 1.11 20.95 11.38
N LEU A 75 0.53 19.97 10.66
CA LEU A 75 0.55 18.55 11.03
C LEU A 75 1.86 17.84 10.65
N GLY A 76 2.74 18.51 9.91
CA GLY A 76 3.99 17.93 9.40
C GLY A 76 3.80 17.19 8.09
N GLU A 77 4.78 16.35 7.76
CA GLU A 77 4.80 15.59 6.51
C GLU A 77 3.67 14.54 6.48
N TYR A 78 3.07 14.37 5.30
CA TYR A 78 2.07 13.33 5.09
C TYR A 78 2.74 11.95 5.09
N LEU A 79 2.31 11.06 5.98
CA LEU A 79 2.92 9.73 6.15
C LEU A 79 2.13 8.63 5.43
N PHE A 80 0.85 8.46 5.76
CA PHE A 80 0.00 7.40 5.21
C PHE A 80 -1.49 7.73 5.35
N THR A 81 -2.36 6.88 4.82
CA THR A 81 -3.81 6.97 5.07
C THR A 81 -4.43 5.61 5.30
N VAL A 82 -5.36 5.56 6.26
CA VAL A 82 -6.25 4.43 6.50
C VAL A 82 -7.68 4.84 6.14
N ARG A 83 -8.36 4.03 5.32
CA ARG A 83 -9.79 4.16 5.04
C ARG A 83 -10.53 2.97 5.61
N ALA A 84 -11.65 3.26 6.27
CA ALA A 84 -12.55 2.25 6.79
C ALA A 84 -13.65 1.95 5.78
N PHE A 85 -13.94 0.67 5.61
CA PHE A 85 -15.05 0.11 4.84
C PHE A 85 -15.89 -0.77 5.76
N GLU A 86 -17.14 -1.05 5.38
CA GLU A 86 -18.02 -1.93 6.16
C GLU A 86 -17.36 -3.29 6.46
N ASN A 87 -16.62 -3.80 5.48
CA ASN A 87 -16.01 -5.11 5.57
C ASN A 87 -14.53 -5.08 5.93
N GLY A 88 -13.89 -3.94 6.23
CA GLY A 88 -12.47 -3.92 6.58
C GLY A 88 -11.81 -2.59 6.34
N TYR A 89 -10.49 -2.60 6.18
CA TYR A 89 -9.69 -1.37 6.08
C TYR A 89 -8.73 -1.43 4.92
N LEU A 90 -8.42 -0.26 4.39
CA LEU A 90 -7.41 -0.04 3.38
C LEU A 90 -6.35 0.91 3.94
N LEU A 91 -5.13 0.40 4.07
CA LEU A 91 -3.93 1.19 4.33
C LEU A 91 -3.26 1.52 2.99
N ARG A 92 -2.91 2.79 2.80
CA ARG A 92 -2.13 3.27 1.67
C ARG A 92 -0.84 3.90 2.18
N VAL A 93 0.28 3.40 1.65
CA VAL A 93 1.63 3.89 1.89
C VAL A 93 2.26 4.23 0.53
N THR A 94 2.92 5.37 0.43
CA THR A 94 3.39 5.92 -0.85
C THR A 94 4.76 6.55 -0.68
N ALA A 95 5.56 6.44 -1.73
CA ALA A 95 6.79 7.18 -1.95
C ALA A 95 6.68 7.98 -3.27
N GLU A 96 7.73 8.66 -3.69
CA GLU A 96 7.69 9.60 -4.81
C GLU A 96 7.20 8.98 -6.15
N ARG A 97 7.51 7.70 -6.38
CA ARG A 97 7.30 7.00 -7.66
C ARG A 97 6.44 5.75 -7.56
N SER A 98 6.17 5.27 -6.35
CA SER A 98 5.57 3.97 -6.10
C SER A 98 4.78 3.97 -4.79
N GLY A 99 4.04 2.91 -4.53
CA GLY A 99 3.33 2.73 -3.27
C GLY A 99 2.76 1.33 -3.11
N VAL A 100 2.20 1.08 -1.93
CA VAL A 100 1.56 -0.17 -1.57
C VAL A 100 0.18 0.10 -0.97
N LEU A 101 -0.81 -0.66 -1.45
CA LEU A 101 -2.11 -0.80 -0.82
C LEU A 101 -2.16 -2.11 -0.05
N ILE A 102 -2.61 -2.04 1.19
CA ILE A 102 -2.80 -3.20 2.06
C ILE A 102 -4.24 -3.20 2.53
N THR A 103 -4.96 -4.30 2.31
CA THR A 103 -6.31 -4.47 2.87
C THR A 103 -6.28 -5.44 4.05
N THR A 104 -7.09 -5.17 5.07
CA THR A 104 -7.13 -5.96 6.31
C THR A 104 -8.54 -6.07 6.88
N ASP A 105 -8.82 -7.10 7.70
CA ASP A 105 -10.07 -7.21 8.46
C ASP A 105 -10.20 -6.08 9.50
N GLY A 106 -9.18 -5.94 10.35
CA GLY A 106 -9.10 -4.92 11.39
C GLY A 106 -7.80 -5.04 12.17
N LEU A 107 -7.20 -3.90 12.49
CA LEU A 107 -5.94 -3.77 13.23
C LEU A 107 -6.00 -2.58 14.20
N SER A 108 -5.11 -2.56 15.19
CA SER A 108 -4.92 -1.36 16.00
C SER A 108 -4.25 -0.26 15.16
N MET A 109 -4.46 1.00 15.56
CA MET A 109 -3.79 2.14 14.91
C MET A 109 -2.26 2.00 14.95
N SER A 110 -1.71 1.52 16.07
CA SER A 110 -0.27 1.27 16.21
C SER A 110 0.27 0.27 15.18
N SER A 111 -0.49 -0.78 14.85
CA SER A 111 -0.09 -1.72 13.82
C SER A 111 -0.10 -1.07 12.43
N TYR A 112 -1.05 -0.19 12.14
CA TYR A 112 -1.03 0.56 10.87
C TYR A 112 0.19 1.49 10.78
N GLU A 113 0.55 2.16 11.88
CA GLU A 113 1.74 3.02 11.95
C GLU A 113 3.03 2.23 11.71
N GLU A 114 3.19 1.09 12.40
CA GLU A 114 4.36 0.21 12.23
C GLU A 114 4.50 -0.31 10.79
N ILE A 115 3.38 -0.73 10.18
CA ILE A 115 3.37 -1.19 8.78
C ILE A 115 3.72 -0.04 7.84
N ALA A 116 3.12 1.14 8.05
CA ALA A 116 3.36 2.30 7.20
C ALA A 116 4.82 2.73 7.25
N GLU A 117 5.44 2.78 8.43
CA GLU A 117 6.85 3.13 8.59
C GLU A 117 7.78 2.09 7.95
N ALA A 118 7.50 0.80 8.13
CA ALA A 118 8.33 -0.27 7.55
C ALA A 118 8.24 -0.26 6.01
N ILE A 119 7.03 -0.19 5.46
CA ILE A 119 6.81 -0.18 4.02
C ILE A 119 7.32 1.12 3.39
N GLY A 120 7.13 2.27 4.04
CA GLY A 120 7.63 3.57 3.56
C GLY A 120 9.14 3.55 3.38
N ARG A 121 9.89 3.11 4.41
CA ARG A 121 11.36 2.97 4.33
C ARG A 121 11.79 2.05 3.19
N MET A 122 11.13 0.91 3.03
CA MET A 122 11.44 -0.02 1.93
C MET A 122 11.22 0.62 0.55
N LEU A 123 10.17 1.42 0.39
CA LEU A 123 9.88 2.11 -0.87
C LEU A 123 10.90 3.21 -1.15
N ASP A 124 11.37 3.93 -0.13
CA ASP A 124 12.38 4.97 -0.27
C ASP A 124 13.75 4.38 -0.63
N GLU A 125 14.18 3.33 0.07
CA GLU A 125 15.43 2.60 -0.23
C GLU A 125 15.46 2.09 -1.68
N GLN A 126 14.33 1.56 -2.16
CA GLN A 126 14.21 1.07 -3.54
C GLN A 126 14.27 2.19 -4.59
N ASN A 127 13.95 3.44 -4.24
CA ASN A 127 14.03 4.58 -5.16
C ASN A 127 15.44 5.18 -5.23
N GLU A 128 16.30 4.91 -4.25
CA GLU A 128 17.70 5.36 -4.21
C GLU A 128 18.65 4.47 -5.04
N GLU A 129 18.23 3.25 -5.37
CA GLU A 129 18.93 2.31 -6.27
C GLU A 129 18.67 2.54 -7.77
#